data_AF-A0A9J6FF05-F1
#
_entry.id   AF-A0A9J6FF05-F1
#
_cell.length_a   1.000
_cell.length_b   1.000
_cell.length_c   1.000
_cell.angle_alpha   90.00
_cell.angle_beta   90.00
_cell.angle_gamma   90.00
#
_symmetry.space_group_name_H-M   'P 1'
#
loop_
_entity.id
_entity.type
_entity.pdbx_description
1 polymer ?
#
loop_
_entity_poly.entity_id
_entity_poly.type
_entity_poly.pdbx_seq_one_letter_code
_entity_poly.pdbx_strand_id
1 'polypeptide(L)'
;MAVVDSAYKYVFIDVGAEDRQSDGGVFKNCKLGKALHNRELNIPPPARLPGATGVTAPYVFVGDEAFQLQEDFMRLSLQSSSGMTALSSTTG
;
A
#
# COMPACT_ATOMS: atom_id res chain seq x y z
N MET A 1 -11.98 -9.35 0.34
CA MET A 1 -10.90 -8.42 0.74
C MET A 1 -10.64 -8.55 2.23
N ALA A 2 -9.40 -8.47 2.68
CA ALA A 2 -9.08 -8.48 4.09
C ALA A 2 -8.02 -7.43 4.41
N VAL A 3 -8.12 -6.83 5.59
CA VAL A 3 -7.08 -5.96 6.16
C VAL A 3 -6.53 -6.64 7.39
N VAL A 4 -5.21 -6.58 7.51
CA VAL A 4 -4.47 -7.22 8.57
C VAL A 4 -3.61 -6.16 9.26
N ASP A 5 -3.54 -6.20 10.59
CA ASP A 5 -2.63 -5.33 11.34
C ASP A 5 -1.17 -5.84 11.28
N SER A 6 -0.25 -5.09 11.87
CA SER A 6 1.16 -5.48 11.95
C SER A 6 1.43 -6.73 12.81
N ALA A 7 0.44 -7.21 13.57
CA ALA A 7 0.50 -8.42 14.37
C ALA A 7 -0.15 -9.63 13.68
N TYR A 8 -0.38 -9.53 12.36
CA TYR A 8 -1.03 -10.57 11.55
C TYR A 8 -2.47 -10.89 11.96
N LYS A 9 -3.18 -9.95 12.59
CA LYS A 9 -4.59 -10.10 12.97
C LYS A 9 -5.49 -9.46 11.93
N TYR A 10 -6.49 -10.21 11.48
CA TYR A 10 -7.54 -9.66 10.62
C TYR A 10 -8.35 -8.61 11.39
N VAL A 11 -8.27 -7.36 10.95
CA VAL A 11 -9.03 -6.23 11.51
C VAL A 11 -10.30 -5.93 10.70
N PHE A 12 -10.33 -6.37 9.45
CA PHE A 12 -11.47 -6.22 8.57
C PHE A 12 -11.49 -7.34 7.54
N ILE A 13 -12.69 -7.88 7.28
CA ILE A 13 -12.93 -8.84 6.20
C ILE A 13 -14.20 -8.40 5.48
N ASP A 14 -14.11 -8.24 4.16
CA ASP A 14 -15.26 -8.07 3.27
C ASP A 14 -15.39 -9.30 2.38
N VAL A 15 -16.56 -9.94 2.46
CA VAL A 15 -16.91 -11.17 1.75
C VAL A 15 -18.08 -10.85 0.81
N GLY A 16 -17.88 -11.07 -0.49
CA GLY A 16 -18.91 -10.78 -1.51
C GLY A 16 -18.46 -9.88 -2.64
N ALA A 17 -17.16 -9.81 -2.95
CA ALA A 17 -16.69 -9.19 -4.17
C ALA A 17 -17.22 -9.95 -5.38
N GLU A 18 -17.79 -9.24 -6.36
CA GLU A 18 -18.26 -9.83 -7.61
C GLU A 18 -17.05 -10.33 -8.43
N ASP A 19 -17.13 -11.54 -8.99
CA ASP A 19 -16.03 -12.26 -9.67
C ASP A 19 -15.36 -11.51 -10.83
N ARG A 20 -15.90 -10.35 -11.23
CA ARG A 20 -15.48 -9.56 -12.38
C ARG A 20 -14.81 -8.23 -12.02
N GLN A 21 -14.60 -7.96 -10.74
CA GLN A 21 -13.97 -6.74 -10.24
C GLN A 21 -12.46 -6.95 -10.03
N SER A 22 -11.63 -6.01 -10.50
CA SER A 22 -10.20 -6.00 -10.14
C SER A 22 -10.02 -5.74 -8.64
N ASP A 23 -8.87 -6.10 -8.06
CA ASP A 23 -8.62 -5.86 -6.63
C ASP A 23 -8.81 -4.38 -6.24
N GLY A 24 -8.37 -3.45 -7.09
CA GLY A 24 -8.64 -2.02 -6.92
C GLY A 24 -10.13 -1.66 -6.98
N GLY A 25 -10.92 -2.32 -7.84
CA GLY A 25 -12.38 -2.17 -7.89
C GLY A 25 -13.07 -2.73 -6.64
N VAL A 26 -12.64 -3.90 -6.18
CA VAL A 26 -13.10 -4.51 -4.92
C VAL A 26 -12.82 -3.58 -3.74
N PHE A 27 -11.60 -3.02 -3.65
CA PHE A 27 -11.25 -2.05 -2.62
C PHE A 27 -12.10 -0.79 -2.70
N LYS A 28 -12.28 -0.20 -3.89
CA LYS A 28 -13.10 1.00 -4.05
C LYS A 28 -14.57 0.78 -3.62
N ASN A 29 -15.08 -0.44 -3.82
CA ASN A 29 -16.49 -0.75 -3.56
C ASN A 29 -16.76 -1.30 -2.15
N CYS A 30 -15.74 -1.83 -1.47
CA CYS A 30 -15.86 -2.32 -0.10
C CYS A 30 -16.14 -1.16 0.89
N LYS A 31 -16.67 -1.52 2.07
CA LYS A 31 -16.98 -0.54 3.13
C LYS A 31 -15.74 0.24 3.57
N LEU A 32 -14.59 -0.43 3.65
CA LEU A 32 -13.34 0.18 4.08
C LEU A 32 -12.85 1.25 3.07
N GLY A 33 -12.80 0.93 1.77
CA GLY A 33 -12.31 1.87 0.76
C GLY A 33 -13.21 3.10 0.63
N LYS A 34 -14.53 2.94 0.81
CA LYS A 34 -15.47 4.07 0.91
C LYS A 34 -15.22 4.93 2.15
N ALA A 35 -15.06 4.31 3.32
CA ALA A 35 -14.77 5.01 4.57
C ALA A 35 -13.41 5.75 4.51
N LEU A 36 -12.40 5.13 3.89
CA LEU A 36 -11.10 5.77 3.66
C LEU A 36 -11.26 7.00 2.75
N HIS A 37 -11.94 6.84 1.61
CA HIS A 37 -12.19 7.94 0.67
C HIS A 37 -12.97 9.11 1.29
N ASN A 38 -13.96 8.81 2.13
CA ASN A 38 -14.77 9.81 2.82
C ASN A 38 -14.11 10.39 4.07
N ARG A 39 -12.89 9.97 4.43
CA ARG A 39 -12.18 10.35 5.68
C ARG A 39 -12.97 10.04 6.95
N GLU A 40 -13.71 8.94 6.92
CA GLU A 40 -14.48 8.41 8.06
C GLU A 40 -13.64 7.47 8.94
N LEU A 41 -12.44 7.08 8.47
CA LEU A 41 -11.48 6.34 9.27
C LEU A 41 -10.76 7.29 10.24
N ASN A 42 -10.80 6.97 11.53
CA ASN A 42 -10.07 7.70 12.57
C ASN A 42 -8.56 7.38 12.53
N ILE A 43 -7.90 7.73 11.42
CA ILE A 43 -6.46 7.54 11.23
C ILE A 43 -5.72 8.56 12.12
N PRO A 44 -4.77 8.11 12.97
CA PRO A 44 -4.00 9.02 13.81
C PRO A 44 -3.18 10.01 13.00
N PRO A 45 -2.85 11.19 13.55
CA PRO A 45 -1.94 12.13 12.90
C PRO A 45 -0.55 11.51 12.72
N PRO A 46 0.26 12.02 11.77
CA PRO A 46 1.61 11.53 11.52
C PRO A 46 2.46 11.44 12.81
N ALA A 47 3.17 10.33 12.97
CA ALA A 47 3.96 10.01 14.16
C ALA A 47 5.45 9.85 13.81
N ARG A 48 6.33 10.03 14.82
CA ARG A 48 7.77 9.83 14.64
C ARG A 48 8.08 8.36 14.44
N LEU A 49 8.90 8.06 13.44
CA LEU A 49 9.34 6.69 13.18
C LEU A 49 10.28 6.20 14.30
N PRO A 50 10.09 4.97 14.81
CA PRO A 50 11.00 4.38 15.79
C PRO A 50 12.43 4.34 15.23
N GLY A 51 13.39 4.93 15.96
CA GLY A 51 14.80 4.94 15.57
C GLY A 51 15.22 6.04 14.58
N ALA A 52 14.31 6.87 14.08
CA ALA A 52 14.64 8.01 13.23
C ALA A 52 14.60 9.34 14.00
N THR A 53 15.70 10.10 13.98
CA THR A 53 15.71 11.46 14.52
C THR A 53 15.15 12.45 13.49
N GLY A 54 14.00 13.06 13.79
CA GLY A 54 13.44 14.15 12.99
C GLY A 54 12.54 13.74 11.83
N VAL A 55 12.27 12.44 11.63
CA VAL A 55 11.37 11.95 10.58
C VAL A 55 10.00 11.61 11.17
N THR A 56 8.98 12.32 10.72
CA THR A 56 7.56 12.05 11.00
C THR A 56 6.93 11.45 9.75
N ALA A 57 6.21 10.34 9.89
CA ALA A 57 5.55 9.65 8.79
C ALA A 57 4.04 9.51 9.06
N PRO A 58 3.18 9.63 8.03
CA PRO A 58 1.76 9.32 8.16
C PRO A 58 1.54 7.82 8.35
N TYR A 59 0.39 7.46 8.92
CA TYR A 59 -0.09 6.08 8.91
C TYR A 59 -0.69 5.78 7.54
N VAL A 60 -0.23 4.71 6.90
CA VAL A 60 -0.64 4.32 5.55
C VAL A 60 -1.06 2.85 5.53
N PHE A 61 -2.01 2.52 4.65
CA PHE A 61 -2.29 1.14 4.28
C PHE A 61 -1.24 0.68 3.26
N VAL A 62 -0.77 -0.55 3.41
CA VAL A 62 0.15 -1.18 2.44
C VAL A 62 -0.64 -2.24 1.69
N GLY A 63 -0.56 -2.22 0.36
CA GLY A 63 -1.19 -3.22 -0.48
C GLY A 63 -0.39 -3.52 -1.74
N ASP A 64 -0.89 -4.49 -2.49
CA ASP A 64 -0.30 -4.98 -3.74
C ASP A 64 -0.43 -3.97 -4.89
N GLU A 65 0.35 -4.16 -5.96
CA GLU A 65 0.41 -3.27 -7.13
C GLU A 65 -0.93 -3.10 -7.86
N ALA A 66 -1.91 -3.98 -7.59
CA ALA A 66 -3.27 -3.91 -8.12
C ALA A 66 -4.12 -2.77 -7.52
N PHE A 67 -3.66 -2.11 -6.45
CA PHE A 67 -4.33 -0.93 -5.87
C PHE A 67 -3.78 0.37 -6.46
N GLN A 68 -4.68 1.29 -6.84
CA GLN A 68 -4.29 2.63 -7.31
C GLN A 68 -3.62 3.41 -6.17
N LEU A 69 -2.50 4.09 -6.46
CA LEU A 69 -1.83 4.96 -5.49
C LEU A 69 -2.80 6.05 -5.01
N GLN A 70 -3.04 6.10 -3.70
CA GLN A 70 -3.68 7.23 -3.00
C GLN A 70 -2.72 7.72 -1.90
N GLU A 71 -2.92 8.93 -1.38
CA GLU A 71 -2.05 9.51 -0.33
C GLU A 71 -1.93 8.60 0.92
N ASP A 72 -2.97 7.81 1.20
CA ASP A 72 -3.04 6.85 2.31
C ASP A 72 -2.57 5.43 1.94
N PHE A 73 -2.06 5.22 0.72
CA PHE A 73 -1.67 3.91 0.19
C PHE A 73 -0.21 3.89 -0.26
N MET A 74 0.63 3.12 0.44
CA MET A 74 1.96 2.80 -0.04
C MET A 74 1.88 1.61 -1.00
N ARG A 75 2.29 1.82 -2.24
CA ARG A 75 2.50 0.74 -3.22
C ARG A 75 3.81 0.02 -2.90
N LEU A 76 3.74 -1.28 -2.66
CA LEU A 76 4.92 -2.11 -2.58
C LEU A 76 5.39 -2.46 -4.00
N SER A 77 6.30 -1.67 -4.58
CA SER A 77 6.98 -2.08 -5.81
C SER A 77 8.22 -2.90 -5.47
N LEU A 78 8.25 -4.17 -5.86
CA LEU A 78 9.47 -4.98 -5.84
C LEU A 78 10.44 -4.44 -6.90
N GLN A 79 11.41 -3.62 -6.49
CA GLN A 79 12.57 -3.38 -7.34
C GLN A 79 13.46 -4.62 -7.29
N SER A 80 13.35 -5.48 -8.31
CA SER A 80 14.43 -6.41 -8.64
C SER A 80 15.67 -5.57 -8.93
N SER A 81 16.69 -5.63 -8.08
CA SER A 81 17.99 -5.03 -8.36
C SER A 81 18.65 -5.76 -9.54
N SER A 82 18.34 -5.36 -10.76
CA SER A 82 19.12 -5.71 -11.95
C SER A 82 20.41 -4.87 -11.96
N GLY A 83 21.33 -5.20 -11.04
CA GLY A 83 22.71 -4.75 -11.14
C GLY A 83 23.45 -5.63 -12.13
N MET A 84 23.72 -5.13 -13.34
CA MET A 84 25.01 -5.27 -14.03
C MET A 84 24.99 -4.42 -15.31
N THR A 85 25.66 -3.28 -15.25
CA THR A 85 25.97 -2.43 -16.41
C THR A 85 26.91 -3.18 -17.35
N ALA A 86 26.48 -3.43 -18.59
CA ALA A 86 27.40 -3.84 -19.65
C ALA A 86 28.22 -2.63 -20.11
N LEU A 87 29.45 -2.51 -19.61
CA LEU A 87 30.44 -1.63 -20.20
C LEU A 87 31.08 -2.36 -21.40
N SER A 88 30.63 -2.08 -22.62
CA SER A 88 31.42 -2.40 -23.81
C SER A 88 32.33 -1.20 -24.12
N SER A 89 33.54 -1.22 -23.58
CA SER A 89 34.65 -0.45 -24.13
C SER A 89 35.19 -1.19 -25.34
N THR A 90 34.94 -0.68 -26.54
CA THR A 90 35.72 -1.07 -27.72
C THR A 90 36.47 0.17 -28.20
N THR A 91 37.77 0.17 -27.93
CA THR A 91 38.78 1.02 -28.53
C THR A 91 38.96 0.64 -30.00
N GLY A 92 39.04 1.64 -30.88
CA GLY A 92 39.31 1.49 -32.31
C GLY A 92 39.07 2.81 -33.05
#